data_AF-A0A914VDA0-F1
#
_entry.id   AF-A0A914VDA0-F1
#
_cell.length_a   1.000
_cell.length_b   1.000
_cell.length_c   1.000
_cell.angle_alpha   90.00
_cell.angle_beta   90.00
_cell.angle_gamma   90.00
#
_symmetry.space_group_name_H-M   'P 1'
#
loop_
_entity.id
_entity.type
_entity.pdbx_description
1 polymer ?
#
loop_
_entity_poly.entity_id
_entity_poly.type
_entity_poly.pdbx_seq_one_letter_code
_entity_poly.pdbx_strand_id
1 'polypeptide(L)'
;MGKICVFAIVLIFAATSLACKFNGNTFKDKDTWIENGAFVMECKMEPTGAWQALVIGCKSPNGTTIPSGESLVEDGFEYACDRNAEGATNLRRRVPEKANCRSHKFGEVWTENQFEYTCFEHGNFRITACFTDKQTRIAINSSVIEDQYVMRCLDLGNGLHQLRGEIHNKAFCIDQNGVKHEHGTSWTEDTHFNRTCTEGGKVVISNCISSSNKSVAIGEQFVEGSIIQKCRAQPNGTVWFQSEAHRKSDRRRVVNAQLVLTCTDSDGSLHKVGESWIAEQNFNKTCNPDGSVKISNCVLESVEIALDTKINRNGKTYRCETAKGAVFFRAEFISLNLDDKNDVAAAKSKDNFEVVNSIEQTPPCMGHQPASEWTFGSLRLRCDAKSESEVIGCVSEDGDIVPKKEYYASTAGVLYLCEVPDDGLSGQLIRKGCFNATSGASANDVRTHIAKYRTWFKNDNLELRCLDEGVRLFRCHFNTDSGPQRIAAGGWLKSANTLHVCGTDSGQPAYAALPSPFDANQ
;
A
#
# COMPACT_ATOMS: atom_id res chain seq x y z
N MET A 1 6.76 -63.46 -94.78
CA MET A 1 8.05 -62.91 -94.28
C MET A 1 7.77 -61.47 -93.87
N GLY A 2 7.68 -61.03 -92.62
CA GLY A 2 8.27 -61.46 -91.36
C GLY A 2 8.79 -60.18 -90.70
N LYS A 3 7.99 -59.54 -89.85
CA LYS A 3 8.41 -58.39 -89.03
C LYS A 3 8.04 -58.66 -87.58
N ILE A 4 9.04 -59.09 -86.82
CA ILE A 4 9.04 -59.14 -85.36
C ILE A 4 9.86 -57.92 -84.93
N CYS A 5 9.20 -56.90 -84.37
CA CYS A 5 9.87 -55.89 -83.56
C CYS A 5 9.62 -56.21 -82.09
N VAL A 6 10.71 -56.54 -81.41
CA VAL A 6 10.80 -56.88 -79.99
C VAL A 6 10.51 -55.63 -79.15
N PHE A 7 9.50 -55.72 -78.28
CA PHE A 7 9.25 -54.75 -77.21
C PHE A 7 10.25 -55.01 -76.06
N ALA A 8 11.12 -54.03 -75.77
CA ALA A 8 11.97 -54.04 -74.59
C ALA A 8 11.14 -53.61 -73.36
N ILE A 9 10.81 -54.56 -72.50
CA ILE A 9 10.21 -54.33 -71.18
C ILE A 9 11.33 -53.94 -70.22
N VAL A 10 11.41 -52.66 -69.88
CA VAL A 10 12.30 -52.14 -68.82
C VAL A 10 11.63 -52.43 -67.48
N LEU A 11 12.11 -53.47 -66.79
CA LEU A 11 11.75 -53.82 -65.43
C LEU A 11 12.42 -52.84 -64.46
N ILE A 12 11.71 -51.76 -64.11
CA ILE A 12 12.08 -50.87 -63.00
C ILE A 12 11.81 -51.64 -61.70
N PHE A 13 12.85 -52.26 -61.15
CA PHE A 13 12.82 -52.75 -59.77
C PHE A 13 12.70 -51.53 -58.84
N ALA A 14 11.48 -51.25 -58.39
CA ALA A 14 11.26 -50.33 -57.28
C ALA A 14 11.93 -50.93 -56.04
N ALA A 15 13.10 -50.41 -55.67
CA ALA A 15 13.76 -50.73 -54.42
C ALA A 15 12.83 -50.32 -53.27
N THR A 16 12.09 -51.28 -52.73
CA THR A 16 11.31 -51.11 -51.51
C THR A 16 12.30 -50.81 -50.39
N SER A 17 12.27 -49.58 -49.88
CA SER A 17 13.17 -49.16 -48.80
C SER A 17 12.87 -49.97 -47.53
N LEU A 18 13.82 -50.80 -47.12
CA LEU A 18 13.81 -51.60 -45.88
C LEU A 18 14.16 -50.73 -44.64
N ALA A 19 13.53 -49.56 -44.50
CA ALA A 19 13.82 -48.62 -43.43
C ALA A 19 12.71 -47.56 -43.29
N CYS A 20 12.57 -46.97 -42.11
CA CYS A 20 11.72 -45.78 -41.96
C CYS A 20 12.37 -44.59 -42.64
N LYS A 21 11.61 -43.85 -43.45
CA LYS A 21 12.00 -42.53 -43.93
C LYS A 21 11.26 -41.46 -43.14
N PHE A 22 11.99 -40.60 -42.44
CA PHE A 22 11.41 -39.54 -41.62
C PHE A 22 12.23 -38.25 -41.78
N ASN A 23 11.59 -37.13 -42.14
CA ASN A 23 12.22 -35.85 -42.43
C ASN A 23 13.48 -35.94 -43.33
N GLY A 24 13.44 -36.81 -44.35
CA GLY A 24 14.53 -37.02 -45.31
C GLY A 24 15.63 -37.99 -44.84
N ASN A 25 15.64 -38.41 -43.58
CA ASN A 25 16.58 -39.37 -43.02
C ASN A 25 16.06 -40.81 -43.11
N THR A 26 16.96 -41.80 -43.09
CA THR A 26 16.64 -43.23 -43.18
C THR A 26 17.09 -43.95 -41.91
N PHE A 27 16.18 -44.65 -41.25
CA PHE A 27 16.40 -45.32 -39.96
C PHE A 27 16.12 -46.84 -40.05
N LYS A 28 16.96 -47.66 -39.43
CA LYS A 28 16.82 -49.12 -39.35
C LYS A 28 15.80 -49.51 -38.28
N ASP A 29 15.39 -50.77 -38.28
CA ASP A 29 14.51 -51.31 -37.24
C ASP A 29 15.16 -51.14 -35.85
N LYS A 30 14.37 -50.60 -34.91
CA LYS A 30 14.73 -50.22 -33.55
C LYS A 30 15.70 -49.05 -33.41
N ASP A 31 16.02 -48.35 -34.50
CA ASP A 31 16.76 -47.09 -34.36
C ASP A 31 15.90 -46.07 -33.61
N THR A 32 16.51 -45.40 -32.64
CA THR A 32 15.88 -44.33 -31.86
C THR A 32 16.56 -43.00 -32.09
N TRP A 33 15.79 -41.92 -32.21
CA TRP A 33 16.31 -40.56 -32.35
C TRP A 33 15.43 -39.55 -31.60
N ILE A 34 15.94 -38.32 -31.45
CA ILE A 34 15.19 -37.23 -30.82
C ILE A 34 14.71 -36.26 -31.90
N GLU A 35 13.41 -36.06 -32.00
CA GLU A 35 12.77 -35.10 -32.90
C GLU A 35 12.33 -33.86 -32.12
N ASN A 36 12.51 -32.67 -32.72
CA ASN A 36 12.16 -31.38 -32.11
C ASN A 36 12.71 -31.16 -30.69
N GLY A 37 13.84 -31.78 -30.37
CA GLY A 37 14.51 -31.68 -29.07
C GLY A 37 13.78 -32.33 -27.89
N ALA A 38 12.57 -32.86 -28.08
CA ALA A 38 11.70 -33.30 -26.98
C ALA A 38 11.02 -34.65 -27.19
N PHE A 39 10.96 -35.20 -28.41
CA PHE A 39 10.24 -36.44 -28.69
C PHE A 39 11.20 -37.57 -29.05
N VAL A 40 11.17 -38.66 -28.30
CA VAL A 40 11.96 -39.85 -28.58
C VAL A 40 11.18 -40.72 -29.56
N MET A 41 11.71 -40.86 -30.77
CA MET A 41 11.14 -41.63 -31.85
C MET A 41 11.80 -43.02 -31.91
N GLU A 42 11.06 -44.05 -32.34
CA GLU A 42 11.56 -45.37 -32.70
C GLU A 42 11.04 -45.75 -34.08
N CYS A 43 11.94 -46.28 -34.92
CA CYS A 43 11.55 -46.92 -36.18
C CYS A 43 11.26 -48.39 -35.93
N LYS A 44 10.07 -48.87 -36.30
CA LYS A 44 9.66 -50.26 -36.11
C LYS A 44 9.15 -50.89 -37.39
N MET A 45 9.65 -52.08 -37.70
CA MET A 45 9.10 -52.96 -38.74
C MET A 45 7.93 -53.77 -38.16
N GLU A 46 6.75 -53.65 -38.75
CA GLU A 46 5.61 -54.50 -38.44
C GLU A 46 5.79 -55.91 -39.03
N PRO A 47 5.13 -56.94 -38.47
CA PRO A 47 5.15 -58.30 -39.05
C PRO A 47 4.67 -58.39 -40.51
N THR A 48 3.87 -57.41 -40.94
CA THR A 48 3.38 -57.25 -42.32
C THR A 48 4.46 -56.76 -43.30
N GLY A 49 5.63 -56.36 -42.80
CA GLY A 49 6.70 -55.72 -43.56
C GLY A 49 6.53 -54.20 -43.71
N ALA A 50 5.49 -53.61 -43.12
CA ALA A 50 5.31 -52.16 -43.09
C ALA A 50 6.27 -51.50 -42.09
N TRP A 51 6.67 -50.25 -42.37
CA TRP A 51 7.57 -49.47 -41.52
C TRP A 51 6.82 -48.29 -40.90
N GLN A 52 7.00 -48.07 -39.61
CA GLN A 52 6.41 -46.93 -38.90
C GLN A 52 7.42 -46.25 -37.98
N ALA A 53 7.41 -44.92 -37.98
CA ALA A 53 8.09 -44.09 -37.00
C ALA A 53 7.09 -43.74 -35.89
N LEU A 54 7.38 -44.14 -34.66
CA LEU A 54 6.47 -44.01 -33.51
C LEU A 54 7.15 -43.17 -32.42
N VAL A 55 6.40 -42.27 -31.78
CA VAL A 55 6.87 -41.62 -30.55
C VAL A 55 6.80 -42.64 -29.41
N ILE A 56 7.94 -43.00 -28.83
CA ILE A 56 8.02 -43.96 -27.71
C ILE A 56 8.20 -43.25 -26.36
N GLY A 57 8.52 -41.96 -26.36
CA GLY A 57 8.61 -41.15 -25.15
C GLY A 57 8.93 -39.69 -25.43
N CYS A 58 9.13 -38.93 -24.36
CA CYS A 58 9.48 -37.52 -24.38
C CYS A 58 10.80 -37.30 -23.62
N LYS A 59 11.52 -36.21 -23.88
CA LYS A 59 12.69 -35.78 -23.12
C LYS A 59 12.31 -34.62 -22.19
N SER A 60 12.59 -34.75 -20.89
CA SER A 60 12.51 -33.63 -19.95
C SER A 60 13.61 -32.58 -20.24
N PRO A 61 13.52 -31.36 -19.67
CA PRO A 61 14.57 -30.35 -19.81
C PRO A 61 15.96 -30.80 -19.33
N ASN A 62 16.05 -31.66 -18.31
CA ASN A 62 17.34 -32.24 -17.89
C ASN A 62 17.76 -33.44 -18.73
N GLY A 63 17.01 -33.79 -19.79
CA GLY A 63 17.34 -34.84 -20.75
C GLY A 63 16.90 -36.25 -20.35
N THR A 64 16.10 -36.40 -19.28
CA THR A 64 15.52 -37.67 -18.85
C THR A 64 14.45 -38.14 -19.84
N THR A 65 14.44 -39.41 -20.22
CA THR A 65 13.38 -39.96 -21.09
C THR A 65 12.17 -40.35 -20.25
N ILE A 66 11.00 -39.82 -20.61
CA ILE A 66 9.68 -40.12 -20.03
C ILE A 66 8.95 -41.03 -21.03
N PRO A 67 8.65 -42.29 -20.73
CA PRO A 67 7.90 -43.16 -21.62
C PRO A 67 6.54 -42.58 -22.01
N SER A 68 6.07 -42.90 -23.22
CA SER A 68 4.75 -42.44 -23.67
C SER A 68 3.65 -42.96 -22.73
N GLY A 69 2.83 -42.04 -22.20
CA GLY A 69 1.79 -42.31 -21.21
C GLY A 69 2.23 -42.16 -19.74
N GLU A 70 3.52 -41.90 -19.48
CA GLU A 70 4.04 -41.70 -18.12
C GLU A 70 4.30 -40.22 -17.80
N SER A 71 4.56 -39.93 -16.52
CA SER A 71 4.99 -38.63 -16.04
C SER A 71 6.22 -38.72 -15.15
N LEU A 72 6.96 -37.63 -15.07
CA LEU A 72 8.18 -37.47 -14.27
C LEU A 72 8.12 -36.13 -13.53
N VAL A 73 8.41 -36.14 -12.23
CA VAL A 73 8.60 -34.90 -11.45
C VAL A 73 10.07 -34.51 -11.47
N GLU A 74 10.37 -33.33 -12.00
CA GLU A 74 11.71 -32.78 -12.17
C GLU A 74 11.66 -31.27 -11.91
N ASP A 75 12.59 -30.76 -11.09
CA ASP A 75 12.68 -29.33 -10.72
C ASP A 75 11.37 -28.68 -10.23
N GLY A 76 10.55 -29.47 -9.51
CA GLY A 76 9.27 -29.02 -8.94
C GLY A 76 8.10 -29.01 -9.93
N PHE A 77 8.31 -29.45 -11.17
CA PHE A 77 7.27 -29.61 -12.17
C PHE A 77 7.04 -31.07 -12.51
N GLU A 78 5.80 -31.42 -12.84
CA GLU A 78 5.46 -32.69 -13.44
C GLU A 78 5.46 -32.56 -14.96
N TYR A 79 6.30 -33.35 -15.63
CA TYR A 79 6.34 -33.47 -17.07
C TYR A 79 5.62 -34.76 -17.46
N ALA A 80 4.50 -34.66 -18.18
CA ALA A 80 3.72 -35.79 -18.65
C ALA A 80 3.86 -35.96 -20.17
N CYS A 81 4.16 -37.17 -20.62
CA CYS A 81 4.26 -37.51 -22.04
C CYS A 81 2.92 -38.11 -22.53
N ASP A 82 1.90 -37.27 -22.62
CA ASP A 82 0.52 -37.69 -22.87
C ASP A 82 0.32 -38.08 -24.34
N ARG A 83 -0.31 -39.23 -24.60
CA ARG A 83 -0.80 -39.62 -25.94
C ARG A 83 -2.30 -39.36 -26.03
N ASN A 84 -2.73 -38.60 -27.03
CA ASN A 84 -4.15 -38.32 -27.25
C ASN A 84 -4.83 -39.53 -27.96
N ALA A 85 -6.17 -39.48 -28.08
CA ALA A 85 -6.95 -40.54 -28.72
C ALA A 85 -6.60 -40.78 -30.20
N GLU A 86 -6.02 -39.79 -30.87
CA GLU A 86 -5.57 -39.85 -32.26
C GLU A 86 -4.13 -40.39 -32.40
N GLY A 87 -3.46 -40.71 -31.29
CA GLY A 87 -2.09 -41.22 -31.26
C GLY A 87 -0.99 -40.15 -31.23
N ALA A 88 -1.34 -38.86 -31.31
CA ALA A 88 -0.40 -37.76 -31.18
C ALA A 88 0.11 -37.67 -29.74
N THR A 89 1.42 -37.52 -29.58
CA THR A 89 2.08 -37.44 -28.26
C THR A 89 2.48 -36.00 -27.98
N ASN A 90 2.18 -35.51 -26.77
CA ASN A 90 2.50 -34.16 -26.33
C ASN A 90 3.25 -34.21 -25.00
N LEU A 91 4.35 -33.46 -24.90
CA LEU A 91 5.00 -33.21 -23.63
C LEU A 91 4.30 -32.04 -22.94
N ARG A 92 3.63 -32.29 -21.81
CA ARG A 92 2.96 -31.26 -21.01
C ARG A 92 3.69 -31.04 -19.70
N ARG A 93 4.00 -29.78 -19.39
CA ARG A 93 4.48 -29.36 -18.07
C ARG A 93 3.30 -28.94 -17.21
N ARG A 94 3.17 -29.50 -16.01
CA ARG A 94 2.13 -29.19 -15.02
C ARG A 94 2.78 -29.01 -13.65
N VAL A 95 2.06 -28.35 -12.74
CA VAL A 95 2.48 -28.31 -11.33
C VAL A 95 1.91 -29.56 -10.64
N PRO A 96 2.75 -30.38 -9.97
CA PRO A 96 2.28 -31.58 -9.28
C PRO A 96 1.12 -31.27 -8.34
N GLU A 97 0.15 -32.18 -8.21
CA GLU A 97 -0.98 -32.03 -7.28
C GLU A 97 -0.48 -31.74 -5.86
N LYS A 98 0.58 -32.41 -5.41
CA LYS A 98 1.22 -32.23 -4.10
C LYS A 98 2.46 -31.34 -4.16
N ALA A 99 2.45 -30.30 -4.98
CA ALA A 99 3.57 -29.38 -5.05
C ALA A 99 3.75 -28.57 -3.76
N ASN A 100 5.00 -28.25 -3.45
CA ASN A 100 5.37 -27.40 -2.32
C ASN A 100 4.98 -25.94 -2.58
N CYS A 101 4.65 -25.21 -1.53
CA CYS A 101 4.35 -23.78 -1.57
C CYS A 101 5.58 -22.97 -1.16
N ARG A 102 6.31 -22.42 -2.13
CA ARG A 102 7.58 -21.71 -1.87
C ARG A 102 8.58 -22.59 -1.11
N SER A 103 8.86 -22.26 0.15
CA SER A 103 9.73 -23.02 1.07
C SER A 103 9.00 -24.04 1.95
N HIS A 104 7.67 -24.14 1.82
CA HIS A 104 6.82 -24.97 2.68
C HIS A 104 6.33 -26.21 1.94
N LYS A 105 6.28 -27.35 2.63
CA LYS A 105 5.83 -28.62 2.08
C LYS A 105 4.31 -28.62 1.86
N PHE A 106 3.84 -29.46 0.93
CA PHE A 106 2.40 -29.70 0.77
C PHE A 106 1.75 -30.10 2.10
N GLY A 107 0.64 -29.46 2.46
CA GLY A 107 -0.07 -29.66 3.72
C GLY A 107 0.57 -28.99 4.95
N GLU A 108 1.74 -28.35 4.81
CA GLU A 108 2.36 -27.59 5.89
C GLU A 108 1.51 -26.38 6.28
N VAL A 109 1.43 -26.12 7.58
CA VAL A 109 0.81 -24.94 8.17
C VAL A 109 1.92 -24.07 8.75
N TRP A 110 1.91 -22.78 8.44
CA TRP A 110 2.88 -21.83 8.98
C TRP A 110 2.23 -20.48 9.28
N THR A 111 2.92 -19.65 10.04
CA THR A 111 2.47 -18.31 10.39
C THR A 111 3.44 -17.29 9.81
N GLU A 112 2.90 -16.26 9.18
CA GLU A 112 3.67 -15.11 8.70
C GLU A 112 2.89 -13.84 9.03
N ASN A 113 3.52 -12.90 9.73
CA ASN A 113 2.85 -11.72 10.30
C ASN A 113 1.70 -12.13 11.24
N GLN A 114 0.48 -11.63 10.99
CA GLN A 114 -0.73 -11.92 11.77
C GLN A 114 -1.61 -13.00 11.11
N PHE A 115 -1.08 -13.80 10.18
CA PHE A 115 -1.88 -14.78 9.42
C PHE A 115 -1.28 -16.19 9.48
N GLU A 116 -2.17 -17.16 9.63
CA GLU A 116 -1.87 -18.59 9.45
C GLU A 116 -2.14 -18.97 8.00
N TYR A 117 -1.19 -19.65 7.38
CA TYR A 117 -1.27 -20.15 6.02
C TYR A 117 -1.23 -21.67 6.03
N THR A 118 -1.87 -22.28 5.02
CA THR A 118 -1.72 -23.72 4.75
C THR A 118 -1.42 -23.92 3.27
N CYS A 119 -0.50 -24.85 2.97
CA CYS A 119 -0.16 -25.23 1.59
C CYS A 119 -1.16 -26.26 1.05
N PHE A 120 -1.75 -25.98 -0.11
CA PHE A 120 -2.75 -26.78 -0.81
C PHE A 120 -2.21 -27.26 -2.16
N GLU A 121 -3.11 -27.87 -2.93
CA GLU A 121 -2.83 -28.49 -4.20
C GLU A 121 -2.22 -27.50 -5.21
N HIS A 122 -1.35 -28.04 -6.05
CA HIS A 122 -0.64 -27.29 -7.09
C HIS A 122 0.22 -26.13 -6.56
N GLY A 123 0.73 -26.23 -5.33
CA GLY A 123 1.63 -25.24 -4.74
C GLY A 123 0.94 -23.92 -4.37
N ASN A 124 -0.40 -23.91 -4.32
CA ASN A 124 -1.19 -22.78 -3.86
C ASN A 124 -1.27 -22.77 -2.33
N PHE A 125 -1.42 -21.60 -1.72
CA PHE A 125 -1.64 -21.48 -0.28
C PHE A 125 -2.87 -20.62 0.00
N ARG A 126 -3.50 -20.83 1.16
CA ARG A 126 -4.60 -19.98 1.62
C ARG A 126 -4.45 -19.64 3.09
N ILE A 127 -5.06 -18.54 3.51
CA ILE A 127 -5.10 -18.15 4.92
C ILE A 127 -6.18 -18.97 5.63
N THR A 128 -5.84 -19.56 6.77
CA THR A 128 -6.72 -20.42 7.57
C THR A 128 -7.12 -19.80 8.91
N ALA A 129 -6.36 -18.80 9.38
CA ALA A 129 -6.64 -18.04 10.59
C ALA A 129 -5.88 -16.71 10.61
N CYS A 130 -6.30 -15.82 11.52
CA CYS A 130 -5.56 -14.63 11.92
C CYS A 130 -5.03 -14.80 13.36
N PHE A 131 -4.02 -14.04 13.74
CA PHE A 131 -3.49 -13.96 15.10
C PHE A 131 -3.54 -12.52 15.61
N THR A 132 -4.06 -12.32 16.82
CA THR A 132 -3.97 -11.02 17.51
C THR A 132 -2.54 -10.75 18.00
N ASP A 133 -2.28 -9.54 18.49
CA ASP A 133 -0.97 -9.19 19.06
C ASP A 133 -0.60 -10.04 20.28
N LYS A 134 -1.61 -10.61 20.98
CA LYS A 134 -1.40 -11.59 22.06
C LYS A 134 -1.31 -13.04 21.57
N GLN A 135 -1.15 -13.26 20.27
CA GLN A 135 -1.07 -14.58 19.63
C GLN A 135 -2.35 -15.41 19.81
N THR A 136 -3.51 -14.76 20.00
CA THR A 136 -4.80 -15.46 20.00
C THR A 136 -5.17 -15.83 18.57
N ARG A 137 -5.32 -17.13 18.29
CA ARG A 137 -5.74 -17.64 16.99
C ARG A 137 -7.23 -17.42 16.77
N ILE A 138 -7.60 -16.81 15.65
CA ILE A 138 -8.98 -16.56 15.22
C ILE A 138 -9.18 -17.22 13.86
N ALA A 139 -10.07 -18.21 13.77
CA ALA A 139 -10.38 -18.83 12.48
C ALA A 139 -10.98 -17.80 11.50
N ILE A 140 -10.79 -18.01 10.20
CA ILE A 140 -11.41 -17.16 9.16
C ILE A 140 -12.92 -17.08 9.36
N ASN A 141 -13.48 -15.88 9.16
CA ASN A 141 -14.87 -15.50 9.38
C ASN A 141 -15.37 -15.74 10.82
N SER A 142 -14.45 -15.83 11.79
CA SER A 142 -14.75 -15.92 13.21
C SER A 142 -14.29 -14.69 13.96
N SER A 143 -14.68 -14.59 15.23
CA SER A 143 -14.31 -13.49 16.11
C SER A 143 -14.03 -13.96 17.52
N VAL A 144 -13.14 -13.25 18.21
CA VAL A 144 -12.88 -13.41 19.65
C VAL A 144 -12.99 -12.05 20.34
N ILE A 145 -13.41 -12.05 21.60
CA ILE A 145 -13.35 -10.85 22.44
C ILE A 145 -11.99 -10.87 23.13
N GLU A 146 -11.19 -9.84 22.90
CA GLU A 146 -9.89 -9.64 23.53
C GLU A 146 -9.83 -8.22 24.09
N ASP A 147 -9.67 -8.11 25.41
CA ASP A 147 -9.82 -6.86 26.16
C ASP A 147 -11.19 -6.19 25.90
N GLN A 148 -11.17 -5.01 25.29
CA GLN A 148 -12.35 -4.24 24.92
C GLN A 148 -12.72 -4.37 23.45
N TYR A 149 -12.03 -5.23 22.69
CA TYR A 149 -12.20 -5.35 21.26
C TYR A 149 -12.81 -6.71 20.89
N VAL A 150 -13.79 -6.68 20.00
CA VAL A 150 -14.18 -7.81 19.17
C VAL A 150 -13.20 -7.87 18.00
N MET A 151 -12.26 -8.79 18.08
CA MET A 151 -11.29 -9.05 17.02
C MET A 151 -11.93 -10.03 16.03
N ARG A 152 -12.09 -9.63 14.78
CA ARG A 152 -12.68 -10.44 13.69
C ARG A 152 -11.61 -10.74 12.65
N CYS A 153 -11.53 -11.99 12.22
CA CYS A 153 -10.72 -12.39 11.08
C CYS A 153 -11.64 -12.54 9.87
N LEU A 154 -11.60 -11.61 8.93
CA LEU A 154 -12.54 -11.51 7.81
C LEU A 154 -11.91 -12.01 6.50
N ASP A 155 -12.66 -12.79 5.73
CA ASP A 155 -12.38 -13.07 4.32
C ASP A 155 -13.19 -12.08 3.47
N LEU A 156 -12.48 -11.21 2.75
CA LEU A 156 -13.07 -10.18 1.89
C LEU A 156 -13.20 -10.65 0.43
N GLY A 157 -12.80 -11.89 0.13
CA GLY A 157 -12.75 -12.44 -1.22
C GLY A 157 -11.45 -12.10 -1.95
N ASN A 158 -11.22 -12.76 -3.09
CA ASN A 158 -10.04 -12.56 -3.95
C ASN A 158 -8.68 -12.70 -3.23
N GLY A 159 -8.61 -13.51 -2.16
CA GLY A 159 -7.40 -13.69 -1.36
C GLY A 159 -7.10 -12.54 -0.40
N LEU A 160 -8.01 -11.57 -0.26
CA LEU A 160 -7.89 -10.49 0.70
C LEU A 160 -8.48 -10.91 2.05
N HIS A 161 -7.64 -10.88 3.09
CA HIS A 161 -8.04 -11.17 4.46
C HIS A 161 -7.68 -10.01 5.37
N GLN A 162 -8.54 -9.73 6.35
CA GLN A 162 -8.36 -8.62 7.28
C GLN A 162 -8.62 -9.05 8.72
N LEU A 163 -7.65 -8.77 9.60
CA LEU A 163 -7.89 -8.75 11.04
C LEU A 163 -8.42 -7.37 11.43
N ARG A 164 -9.64 -7.31 11.97
CA ARG A 164 -10.31 -6.06 12.33
C ARG A 164 -10.74 -6.09 13.79
N GLY A 165 -10.33 -5.08 14.57
CA GLY A 165 -10.82 -4.86 15.93
C GLY A 165 -11.95 -3.84 15.96
N GLU A 166 -13.03 -4.15 16.67
CA GLU A 166 -14.16 -3.25 16.94
C GLU A 166 -14.38 -3.14 18.44
N ILE A 167 -14.72 -1.97 18.97
CA ILE A 167 -14.97 -1.84 20.41
C ILE A 167 -16.22 -2.65 20.78
N HIS A 168 -16.09 -3.55 21.76
CA HIS A 168 -17.17 -4.35 22.30
C HIS A 168 -18.17 -3.46 23.04
N ASN A 169 -19.46 -3.75 22.92
CA ASN A 169 -20.52 -2.96 23.56
C ASN A 169 -20.37 -2.89 25.09
N LYS A 170 -19.78 -3.92 25.71
CA LYS A 170 -19.43 -3.95 27.14
C LYS A 170 -17.98 -3.59 27.43
N ALA A 171 -17.35 -2.76 26.60
CA ALA A 171 -16.00 -2.27 26.86
C ALA A 171 -15.93 -1.55 28.23
N PHE A 172 -14.83 -1.76 28.95
CA PHE A 172 -14.54 -1.06 30.20
C PHE A 172 -14.10 0.38 29.91
N CYS A 173 -14.27 1.25 30.88
CA CYS A 173 -13.77 2.63 30.82
C CYS A 173 -12.50 2.74 31.67
N ILE A 174 -11.63 3.69 31.33
CA ILE A 174 -10.44 4.03 32.12
C ILE A 174 -10.61 5.46 32.61
N ASP A 175 -10.49 5.68 33.92
CA ASP A 175 -10.54 7.03 34.50
C ASP A 175 -9.19 7.77 34.39
N GLN A 176 -9.15 9.03 34.82
CA GLN A 176 -7.92 9.83 34.79
C GLN A 176 -6.74 9.26 35.61
N ASN A 177 -7.01 8.34 36.54
CA ASN A 177 -5.99 7.67 37.34
C ASN A 177 -5.55 6.32 36.73
N GLY A 178 -6.10 5.94 35.57
CA GLY A 178 -5.81 4.66 34.93
C GLY A 178 -6.60 3.47 35.50
N VAL A 179 -7.59 3.70 36.37
CA VAL A 179 -8.39 2.63 36.97
C VAL A 179 -9.46 2.17 35.97
N LYS A 180 -9.63 0.85 35.84
CA LYS A 180 -10.62 0.24 34.96
C LYS A 180 -11.99 0.14 35.65
N HIS A 181 -13.02 0.60 34.95
CA HIS A 181 -14.42 0.59 35.38
C HIS A 181 -15.25 -0.27 34.43
N GLU A 182 -15.97 -1.26 34.95
CA GLU A 182 -16.81 -2.13 34.14
C GLU A 182 -17.99 -1.37 33.51
N HIS A 183 -18.51 -1.86 32.39
CA HIS A 183 -19.70 -1.29 31.76
C HIS A 183 -20.88 -1.20 32.74
N GLY A 184 -21.50 -0.03 32.84
CA GLY A 184 -22.61 0.26 33.75
C GLY A 184 -22.20 0.73 35.14
N THR A 185 -20.90 0.70 35.47
CA THR A 185 -20.41 1.23 36.77
C THR A 185 -20.27 2.74 36.74
N SER A 186 -20.41 3.36 37.93
CA SER A 186 -20.23 4.80 38.13
C SER A 186 -19.18 5.09 39.19
N TRP A 187 -18.43 6.18 39.00
CA TRP A 187 -17.39 6.63 39.93
C TRP A 187 -17.37 8.15 40.03
N THR A 188 -16.84 8.66 41.14
CA THR A 188 -16.66 10.11 41.33
C THR A 188 -15.29 10.54 40.84
N GLU A 189 -15.27 11.52 39.94
CA GLU A 189 -14.07 12.18 39.43
C GLU A 189 -14.03 13.65 39.89
N ASP A 190 -12.83 14.13 40.23
CA ASP A 190 -12.57 15.49 40.71
C ASP A 190 -13.48 15.98 41.84
N THR A 191 -13.96 15.05 42.68
CA THR A 191 -14.90 15.27 43.80
C THR A 191 -16.28 15.83 43.43
N HIS A 192 -16.50 16.21 42.18
CA HIS A 192 -17.67 16.97 41.75
C HIS A 192 -18.47 16.32 40.62
N PHE A 193 -17.95 15.27 39.98
CA PHE A 193 -18.61 14.66 38.83
C PHE A 193 -18.77 13.16 39.06
N ASN A 194 -20.01 12.69 39.06
CA ASN A 194 -20.26 11.27 38.95
C ASN A 194 -20.22 10.91 37.46
N ARG A 195 -19.30 10.02 37.10
CA ARG A 195 -19.12 9.51 35.75
C ARG A 195 -19.63 8.08 35.67
N THR A 196 -20.19 7.71 34.53
CA THR A 196 -20.70 6.36 34.27
C THR A 196 -20.09 5.80 33.00
N CYS A 197 -19.65 4.54 33.06
CA CYS A 197 -19.19 3.82 31.88
C CYS A 197 -20.38 3.29 31.09
N THR A 198 -20.56 3.80 29.86
CA THR A 198 -21.68 3.44 28.99
C THR A 198 -21.25 2.50 27.87
N GLU A 199 -22.15 2.23 26.93
CA GLU A 199 -21.89 1.30 25.82
C GLU A 199 -20.69 1.75 24.98
N GLY A 200 -19.84 0.77 24.61
CA GLY A 200 -18.63 1.03 23.83
C GLY A 200 -17.51 1.74 24.59
N GLY A 201 -17.48 1.63 25.93
CA GLY A 201 -16.40 2.19 26.76
C GLY A 201 -16.45 3.72 26.83
N LYS A 202 -17.60 4.33 26.54
CA LYS A 202 -17.78 5.77 26.59
C LYS A 202 -18.06 6.24 28.02
N VAL A 203 -17.26 7.19 28.49
CA VAL A 203 -17.47 7.86 29.78
C VAL A 203 -18.44 9.02 29.60
N VAL A 204 -19.51 9.05 30.39
CA VAL A 204 -20.45 10.18 30.45
C VAL A 204 -20.59 10.69 31.87
N ILE A 205 -20.79 11.99 32.04
CA ILE A 205 -21.13 12.57 33.35
C ILE A 205 -22.63 12.32 33.58
N SER A 206 -22.99 11.62 34.66
CA SER A 206 -24.39 11.31 35.01
C SER A 206 -25.01 12.41 35.86
N ASN A 207 -24.25 12.97 36.79
CA ASN A 207 -24.68 14.04 37.70
C ASN A 207 -23.46 14.75 38.30
N CYS A 208 -23.68 15.95 38.85
CA CYS A 208 -22.69 16.62 39.68
C CYS A 208 -22.85 16.18 41.15
N ILE A 209 -21.80 16.32 41.96
CA ILE A 209 -21.77 16.03 43.39
C ILE A 209 -21.37 17.31 44.15
N SER A 210 -22.21 17.71 45.10
CA SER A 210 -21.93 18.85 46.00
C SER A 210 -20.83 18.52 47.00
N SER A 211 -20.30 19.56 47.66
CA SER A 211 -19.37 19.39 48.79
C SER A 211 -19.99 18.64 49.98
N SER A 212 -21.32 18.56 50.06
CA SER A 212 -22.07 17.74 51.03
C SER A 212 -22.41 16.33 50.52
N ASN A 213 -21.81 15.90 49.40
CA ASN A 213 -22.02 14.61 48.76
C ASN A 213 -23.47 14.38 48.25
N LYS A 214 -24.21 15.44 47.94
CA LYS A 214 -25.54 15.35 47.32
C LYS A 214 -25.43 15.38 45.81
N SER A 215 -26.16 14.49 45.14
CA SER A 215 -26.25 14.45 43.68
C SER A 215 -27.12 15.58 43.15
N VAL A 216 -26.60 16.35 42.20
CA VAL A 216 -27.35 17.36 41.44
C VAL A 216 -27.45 16.88 39.99
N ALA A 217 -28.67 16.59 39.52
CA ALA A 217 -28.88 16.14 38.15
C ALA A 217 -28.46 17.22 37.14
N ILE A 218 -28.09 16.81 35.93
CA ILE A 218 -27.70 17.75 34.87
C ILE A 218 -28.89 18.62 34.48
N GLY A 219 -28.68 19.94 34.47
CA GLY A 219 -29.71 20.95 34.23
C GLY A 219 -30.38 21.45 35.52
N GLU A 220 -30.22 20.74 36.63
CA GLU A 220 -30.81 21.10 37.92
C GLU A 220 -29.92 22.04 38.73
N GLN A 221 -30.55 22.67 39.72
CA GLN A 221 -29.87 23.46 40.74
C GLN A 221 -30.41 23.11 42.13
N PHE A 222 -29.54 23.20 43.13
CA PHE A 222 -29.89 22.97 44.52
C PHE A 222 -29.37 24.11 45.40
N VAL A 223 -30.09 24.44 46.46
CA VAL A 223 -29.68 25.48 47.42
C VAL A 223 -29.21 24.81 48.71
N GLU A 224 -27.96 25.02 49.06
CA GLU A 224 -27.36 24.57 50.31
C GLU A 224 -26.90 25.78 51.13
N GLY A 225 -27.67 26.10 52.18
CA GLY A 225 -27.41 27.28 53.00
C GLY A 225 -27.54 28.58 52.19
N SER A 226 -26.43 29.31 52.04
CA SER A 226 -26.33 30.55 51.27
C SER A 226 -25.75 30.35 49.88
N ILE A 227 -25.59 29.11 49.39
CA ILE A 227 -24.98 28.79 48.10
C ILE A 227 -25.98 28.05 47.21
N ILE A 228 -26.16 28.55 45.99
CA ILE A 228 -26.85 27.86 44.90
C ILE A 228 -25.79 27.08 44.13
N GLN A 229 -25.96 25.77 44.03
CA GLN A 229 -25.11 24.91 43.22
C GLN A 229 -25.86 24.46 41.97
N LYS A 230 -25.22 24.60 40.80
CA LYS A 230 -25.82 24.35 39.49
C LYS A 230 -24.97 23.36 38.73
N CYS A 231 -25.60 22.33 38.16
CA CYS A 231 -24.96 21.38 37.26
C CYS A 231 -25.42 21.69 35.83
N ARG A 232 -24.56 22.27 34.99
CA ARG A 232 -24.96 22.77 33.66
C ARG A 232 -24.26 22.00 32.55
N ALA A 233 -25.03 21.43 31.64
CA ALA A 233 -24.52 20.95 30.37
C ALA A 233 -24.39 22.11 29.37
N GLN A 234 -23.28 22.13 28.65
CA GLN A 234 -23.04 23.03 27.53
C GLN A 234 -23.44 22.37 26.20
N PRO A 235 -23.69 23.16 25.13
CA PRO A 235 -23.99 22.62 23.80
C PRO A 235 -22.91 21.71 23.21
N ASN A 236 -21.65 21.89 23.64
CA ASN A 236 -20.50 21.05 23.24
C ASN A 236 -20.45 19.70 24.00
N GLY A 237 -21.38 19.43 24.91
CA GLY A 237 -21.45 18.21 25.70
C GLY A 237 -20.62 18.22 27.00
N THR A 238 -19.89 19.30 27.30
CA THR A 238 -19.21 19.45 28.60
C THR A 238 -20.22 19.76 29.71
N VAL A 239 -19.92 19.32 30.94
CA VAL A 239 -20.76 19.59 32.12
C VAL A 239 -19.94 20.35 33.14
N TRP A 240 -20.47 21.49 33.59
CA TRP A 240 -19.80 22.37 34.55
C TRP A 240 -20.57 22.38 35.86
N PHE A 241 -19.82 22.43 36.96
CA PHE A 241 -20.37 22.57 38.29
C PHE A 241 -20.08 23.98 38.82
N GLN A 242 -21.13 24.77 39.06
CA GLN A 242 -21.00 26.17 39.46
C GLN A 242 -21.65 26.41 40.83
N SER A 243 -20.95 27.14 41.70
CA SER A 243 -21.47 27.60 43.00
C SER A 243 -21.65 29.12 42.99
N GLU A 244 -22.83 29.62 43.35
CA GLU A 244 -23.17 31.05 43.42
C GLU A 244 -23.77 31.41 44.78
N ALA A 245 -23.46 32.58 45.33
CA ALA A 245 -24.08 33.01 46.59
C ALA A 245 -25.57 33.38 46.38
N HIS A 246 -26.46 32.78 47.16
CA HIS A 246 -27.89 33.07 47.22
C HIS A 246 -28.13 34.45 47.86
N ARG A 247 -27.97 35.53 47.07
CA ARG A 247 -28.28 36.90 47.51
C ARG A 247 -29.80 37.06 47.67
N LYS A 248 -30.32 36.86 48.89
CA LYS A 248 -31.58 37.51 49.27
C LYS A 248 -31.36 39.02 49.25
N SER A 249 -32.26 39.72 48.58
CA SER A 249 -32.24 41.17 48.41
C SER A 249 -31.94 41.90 49.72
N ASP A 250 -30.80 42.57 49.78
CA ASP A 250 -30.72 43.78 50.57
C ASP A 250 -30.04 44.85 49.73
N ARG A 251 -30.87 45.76 49.19
CA ARG A 251 -30.42 46.95 48.47
C ARG A 251 -29.83 47.89 49.50
N ARG A 252 -28.52 47.86 49.74
CA ARG A 252 -27.73 49.06 50.09
C ARG A 252 -26.23 48.78 50.07
N ARG A 253 -25.51 49.74 49.48
CA ARG A 253 -24.05 49.86 49.32
C ARG A 253 -23.39 48.86 48.37
N VAL A 254 -23.49 49.20 47.09
CA VAL A 254 -22.45 48.93 46.11
C VAL A 254 -21.18 49.66 46.57
N VAL A 255 -20.28 48.94 47.22
CA VAL A 255 -18.87 49.27 47.15
C VAL A 255 -18.42 48.76 45.79
N ASN A 256 -17.92 49.67 44.97
CA ASN A 256 -17.49 49.44 43.60
C ASN A 256 -16.22 48.55 43.61
N ALA A 257 -16.39 47.26 43.91
CA ALA A 257 -15.38 46.25 43.64
C ALA A 257 -15.57 45.87 42.18
N GLN A 258 -14.78 46.53 41.32
CA GLN A 258 -14.70 46.24 39.90
C GLN A 258 -14.22 44.79 39.76
N LEU A 259 -15.16 43.88 39.50
CA LEU A 259 -14.91 42.47 39.28
C LEU A 259 -14.07 42.37 37.99
N VAL A 260 -12.76 42.26 38.13
CA VAL A 260 -11.86 42.05 36.99
C VAL A 260 -12.07 40.62 36.52
N LEU A 261 -12.90 40.46 35.50
CA LEU A 261 -13.09 39.18 34.83
C LEU A 261 -11.78 38.77 34.14
N THR A 262 -11.34 37.54 34.35
CA THR A 262 -10.15 36.96 33.73
C THR A 262 -10.49 35.58 33.19
N CYS A 263 -9.92 35.22 32.05
CA CYS A 263 -9.99 33.85 31.54
C CYS A 263 -8.83 33.03 32.11
N THR A 264 -9.04 31.74 32.37
CA THR A 264 -7.98 30.82 32.79
C THR A 264 -7.73 29.82 31.66
N ASP A 265 -6.49 29.64 31.24
CA ASP A 265 -6.12 28.64 30.24
C ASP A 265 -5.93 27.23 30.86
N SER A 266 -5.57 26.25 30.04
CA SER A 266 -5.32 24.86 30.48
C SER A 266 -4.14 24.71 31.43
N ASP A 267 -3.21 25.68 31.41
CA ASP A 267 -2.00 25.68 32.23
C ASP A 267 -2.22 26.46 33.54
N GLY A 268 -3.42 27.01 33.75
CA GLY A 268 -3.79 27.78 34.92
C GLY A 268 -3.43 29.27 34.84
N SER A 269 -2.95 29.75 33.68
CA SER A 269 -2.57 31.15 33.47
C SER A 269 -3.80 32.04 33.33
N LEU A 270 -3.74 33.22 33.95
CA LEU A 270 -4.82 34.21 33.92
C LEU A 270 -4.61 35.22 32.79
N HIS A 271 -5.60 35.33 31.91
CA HIS A 271 -5.64 36.29 30.80
C HIS A 271 -6.67 37.37 31.03
N LYS A 272 -6.30 38.62 30.70
CA LYS A 272 -7.20 39.77 30.80
C LYS A 272 -8.21 39.75 29.67
N VAL A 273 -9.39 40.34 29.89
CA VAL A 273 -10.37 40.58 28.82
C VAL A 273 -9.70 41.32 27.65
N GLY A 274 -9.86 40.76 26.44
CA GLY A 274 -9.27 41.26 25.19
C GLY A 274 -7.87 40.71 24.87
N GLU A 275 -7.24 39.99 25.80
CA GLU A 275 -5.96 39.34 25.56
C GLU A 275 -6.13 38.12 24.65
N SER A 276 -5.16 37.91 23.76
CA SER A 276 -5.07 36.73 22.90
C SER A 276 -3.77 35.96 23.15
N TRP A 277 -3.85 34.64 23.11
CA TRP A 277 -2.72 33.74 23.36
C TRP A 277 -2.82 32.47 22.51
N ILE A 278 -1.67 31.81 22.28
CA ILE A 278 -1.62 30.52 21.60
C ILE A 278 -1.72 29.41 22.65
N ALA A 279 -2.74 28.57 22.54
CA ALA A 279 -2.94 27.41 23.41
C ALA A 279 -2.85 26.12 22.60
N GLU A 280 -2.41 25.04 23.25
CA GLU A 280 -2.31 23.68 22.65
C GLU A 280 -1.55 23.68 21.31
N GLN A 281 -0.54 24.57 21.21
CA GLN A 281 0.36 24.79 20.07
C GLN A 281 -0.28 25.34 18.78
N ASN A 282 -1.58 25.10 18.54
CA ASN A 282 -2.20 25.35 17.23
C ASN A 282 -3.45 26.23 17.27
N PHE A 283 -3.86 26.78 18.43
CA PHE A 283 -5.09 27.58 18.52
C PHE A 283 -4.81 28.96 19.11
N ASN A 284 -5.19 30.01 18.39
CA ASN A 284 -5.21 31.36 18.92
C ASN A 284 -6.54 31.59 19.66
N LYS A 285 -6.47 31.79 20.97
CA LYS A 285 -7.61 31.99 21.87
C LYS A 285 -7.68 33.44 22.31
N THR A 286 -8.88 33.99 22.50
CA THR A 286 -9.12 35.36 22.97
C THR A 286 -10.11 35.36 24.14
N CYS A 287 -9.81 36.14 25.19
CA CYS A 287 -10.67 36.27 26.36
C CYS A 287 -11.76 37.32 26.13
N ASN A 288 -13.03 36.91 26.18
CA ASN A 288 -14.16 37.80 25.99
C ASN A 288 -14.54 38.56 27.26
N PRO A 289 -15.28 39.70 27.16
CA PRO A 289 -15.73 40.48 28.32
C PRO A 289 -16.65 39.75 29.30
N ASP A 290 -17.24 38.62 28.90
CA ASP A 290 -18.06 37.76 29.75
C ASP A 290 -17.25 36.62 30.42
N GLY A 291 -15.93 36.59 30.21
CA GLY A 291 -15.02 35.59 30.78
C GLY A 291 -14.97 34.28 29.99
N SER A 292 -15.67 34.21 28.86
CA SER A 292 -15.58 33.08 27.93
C SER A 292 -14.31 33.15 27.09
N VAL A 293 -13.79 31.99 26.69
CA VAL A 293 -12.65 31.89 25.77
C VAL A 293 -13.17 31.54 24.38
N LYS A 294 -12.82 32.35 23.38
CA LYS A 294 -13.14 32.11 21.97
C LYS A 294 -11.87 31.70 21.22
N ILE A 295 -11.96 30.66 20.39
CA ILE A 295 -10.91 30.35 19.41
C ILE A 295 -11.12 31.26 18.20
N SER A 296 -10.11 32.05 17.87
CA SER A 296 -10.17 33.05 16.78
C SER A 296 -9.68 32.48 15.45
N ASN A 297 -8.64 31.63 15.48
CA ASN A 297 -8.06 30.97 14.32
C ASN A 297 -7.17 29.80 14.76
N CYS A 298 -6.77 28.94 13.82
CA CYS A 298 -5.68 28.00 14.04
C CYS A 298 -4.34 28.65 13.67
N VAL A 299 -3.24 28.16 14.23
CA VAL A 299 -1.88 28.63 13.96
C VAL A 299 -1.02 27.44 13.55
N LEU A 300 -0.30 27.56 12.44
CA LEU A 300 0.71 26.59 12.00
C LEU A 300 2.01 27.35 11.70
N GLU A 301 3.06 27.12 12.50
CA GLU A 301 4.37 27.77 12.33
C GLU A 301 4.24 29.30 12.20
N SER A 302 3.48 29.91 13.11
CA SER A 302 3.16 31.36 13.13
C SER A 302 2.31 31.87 11.97
N VAL A 303 1.78 30.99 11.11
CA VAL A 303 0.80 31.37 10.08
C VAL A 303 -0.60 31.12 10.59
N GLU A 304 -1.43 32.15 10.50
CA GLU A 304 -2.83 32.10 10.90
C GLU A 304 -3.70 31.45 9.81
N ILE A 305 -4.50 30.47 10.21
CA ILE A 305 -5.48 29.80 9.36
C ILE A 305 -6.85 30.16 9.91
N ALA A 306 -7.61 30.96 9.15
CA ALA A 306 -8.95 31.37 9.54
C ALA A 306 -9.85 30.13 9.76
N LEU A 307 -10.81 30.26 10.69
CA LEU A 307 -11.79 29.21 10.94
C LEU A 307 -12.54 28.85 9.65
N ASP A 308 -12.83 27.56 9.48
CA ASP A 308 -13.49 26.96 8.34
C ASP A 308 -12.77 27.18 7.00
N THR A 309 -11.46 27.40 7.06
CA THR A 309 -10.59 27.49 5.90
C THR A 309 -9.52 26.40 5.90
N LYS A 310 -8.85 26.27 4.76
CA LYS A 310 -7.73 25.36 4.57
C LYS A 310 -6.57 26.07 3.92
N ILE A 311 -5.36 25.64 4.25
CA ILE A 311 -4.14 26.06 3.57
C ILE A 311 -3.39 24.83 3.05
N ASN A 312 -2.73 24.98 1.92
CA ASN A 312 -1.81 23.98 1.39
C ASN A 312 -0.39 24.43 1.70
N ARG A 313 0.35 23.60 2.43
CA ARG A 313 1.74 23.89 2.78
C ARG A 313 2.53 22.59 2.81
N ASN A 314 3.66 22.55 2.11
CA ASN A 314 4.56 21.39 2.06
C ASN A 314 3.85 20.09 1.62
N GLY A 315 3.01 20.18 0.58
CA GLY A 315 2.29 19.02 0.05
C GLY A 315 1.21 18.42 0.97
N LYS A 316 0.89 19.09 2.08
CA LYS A 316 -0.19 18.71 2.99
C LYS A 316 -1.26 19.80 3.03
N THR A 317 -2.51 19.38 3.14
CA THR A 317 -3.64 20.29 3.36
C THR A 317 -3.93 20.35 4.84
N TYR A 318 -3.80 21.53 5.43
CA TYR A 318 -4.18 21.79 6.81
C TYR A 318 -5.53 22.47 6.85
N ARG A 319 -6.41 22.03 7.73
CA ARG A 319 -7.76 22.56 7.90
C ARG A 319 -7.98 23.00 9.32
N CYS A 320 -8.59 24.17 9.47
CA CYS A 320 -9.11 24.65 10.73
C CYS A 320 -10.64 24.60 10.64
N GLU A 321 -11.29 23.60 11.21
CA GLU A 321 -12.72 23.33 10.98
C GLU A 321 -13.54 23.48 12.26
N THR A 322 -14.68 24.14 12.17
CA THR A 322 -15.65 24.25 13.25
C THR A 322 -16.74 23.19 13.05
N ALA A 323 -16.80 22.19 13.94
CA ALA A 323 -17.84 21.17 13.89
C ALA A 323 -18.48 21.01 15.28
N LYS A 324 -19.82 21.13 15.35
CA LYS A 324 -20.61 20.98 16.59
C LYS A 324 -20.12 21.84 17.76
N GLY A 325 -19.63 23.06 17.47
CA GLY A 325 -19.16 24.01 18.48
C GLY A 325 -17.74 23.75 19.00
N ALA A 326 -17.01 22.79 18.42
CA ALA A 326 -15.57 22.60 18.64
C ALA A 326 -14.78 22.98 17.39
N VAL A 327 -13.57 23.51 17.58
CA VAL A 327 -12.62 23.80 16.49
C VAL A 327 -11.60 22.68 16.44
N PHE A 328 -11.38 22.13 15.25
CA PHE A 328 -10.44 21.05 14.97
C PHE A 328 -9.34 21.57 14.07
N PHE A 329 -8.10 21.26 14.42
CA PHE A 329 -6.95 21.42 13.54
C PHE A 329 -6.58 20.06 12.97
N ARG A 330 -6.72 19.87 11.65
CA ARG A 330 -6.45 18.60 10.97
C ARG A 330 -5.40 18.79 9.88
N ALA A 331 -4.47 17.85 9.80
CA ALA A 331 -3.60 17.67 8.65
C ALA A 331 -4.13 16.49 7.84
N GLU A 332 -4.61 16.75 6.63
CA GLU A 332 -4.94 15.71 5.67
C GLU A 332 -3.70 15.43 4.82
N PHE A 333 -3.26 14.18 4.86
CA PHE A 333 -2.47 13.63 3.78
C PHE A 333 -3.44 13.35 2.63
N ILE A 334 -3.03 13.65 1.40
CA ILE A 334 -3.74 13.14 0.23
C ILE A 334 -3.59 11.61 0.27
N SER A 335 -4.56 10.91 0.87
CA SER A 335 -4.70 9.47 0.76
C SER A 335 -5.35 9.18 -0.59
N LEU A 336 -4.53 8.82 -1.58
CA LEU A 336 -5.04 8.08 -2.73
C LEU A 336 -5.29 6.65 -2.27
N ASN A 337 -6.49 6.15 -2.57
CA ASN A 337 -6.92 4.78 -2.30
C ASN A 337 -5.88 3.78 -2.80
N LEU A 338 -5.38 2.94 -1.89
CA LEU A 338 -4.50 1.82 -2.19
C LEU A 338 -5.36 0.58 -2.45
N ASP A 339 -5.84 0.44 -3.69
CA ASP A 339 -6.28 -0.84 -4.23
C ASP A 339 -5.24 -1.27 -5.30
N ASP A 340 -4.44 -2.27 -4.94
CA ASP A 340 -4.00 -3.40 -5.77
C ASP A 340 -2.69 -4.01 -5.24
N LYS A 341 -2.81 -5.22 -4.68
CA LYS A 341 -1.67 -6.08 -4.31
C LYS A 341 -1.96 -7.53 -4.70
N ASN A 342 -1.90 -7.80 -5.99
CA ASN A 342 -1.35 -9.05 -6.48
C ASN A 342 0.08 -8.73 -6.96
N ASP A 343 1.09 -9.34 -6.31
CA ASP A 343 2.45 -9.62 -6.81
C ASP A 343 3.57 -9.50 -5.75
N VAL A 344 3.47 -10.32 -4.70
CA VAL A 344 4.60 -10.56 -3.77
C VAL A 344 5.27 -11.93 -4.00
N ALA A 345 4.96 -12.64 -5.08
CA ALA A 345 5.57 -13.95 -5.39
C ALA A 345 6.67 -13.92 -6.47
N ALA A 346 6.99 -12.77 -7.07
CA ALA A 346 7.92 -12.69 -8.22
C ALA A 346 9.28 -12.02 -7.91
N ALA A 347 9.85 -12.19 -6.72
CA ALA A 347 11.11 -11.53 -6.32
C ALA A 347 12.40 -12.30 -6.68
N LYS A 348 12.36 -13.25 -7.62
CA LYS A 348 13.56 -13.96 -8.13
C LYS A 348 13.67 -14.05 -9.66
N SER A 349 12.95 -13.20 -10.39
CA SER A 349 13.16 -13.01 -11.84
C SER A 349 13.89 -11.70 -12.08
N LYS A 350 14.83 -11.70 -13.02
CA LYS A 350 15.73 -10.58 -13.30
C LYS A 350 15.06 -9.41 -14.03
N ASP A 351 13.80 -9.52 -14.44
CA ASP A 351 13.12 -8.52 -15.28
C ASP A 351 11.68 -8.25 -14.79
N ASN A 352 11.53 -7.53 -13.67
CA ASN A 352 10.24 -6.98 -13.26
C ASN A 352 10.11 -5.56 -13.83
N PHE A 353 9.81 -5.49 -15.12
CA PHE A 353 9.53 -4.24 -15.82
C PHE A 353 8.02 -4.09 -16.02
N GLU A 354 7.51 -2.91 -15.72
CA GLU A 354 6.09 -2.59 -15.88
C GLU A 354 5.96 -1.58 -17.00
N VAL A 355 5.28 -1.96 -18.08
CA VAL A 355 5.00 -1.06 -19.21
C VAL A 355 3.85 -0.16 -18.79
N VAL A 356 4.13 1.13 -18.58
CA VAL A 356 3.15 2.11 -18.10
C VAL A 356 2.32 2.68 -19.26
N ASN A 357 2.95 2.80 -20.42
CA ASN A 357 2.30 3.25 -21.64
C ASN A 357 2.98 2.62 -22.85
N SER A 358 2.21 2.15 -23.83
CA SER A 358 2.73 1.56 -25.06
C SER A 358 1.82 1.82 -26.25
N ILE A 359 2.41 2.08 -27.41
CA ILE A 359 1.72 1.94 -28.70
C ILE A 359 2.48 0.91 -29.55
N GLU A 360 1.75 -0.06 -30.09
CA GLU A 360 2.33 -1.07 -31.00
C GLU A 360 2.48 -0.54 -32.42
N GLN A 361 1.68 0.47 -32.79
CA GLN A 361 1.73 1.14 -34.08
C GLN A 361 1.33 2.61 -33.93
N THR A 362 2.00 3.51 -34.65
CA THR A 362 1.69 4.94 -34.61
C THR A 362 0.35 5.25 -35.30
N PRO A 363 -0.48 6.13 -34.72
CA PRO A 363 -1.74 6.56 -35.34
C PRO A 363 -1.44 7.48 -36.53
N PRO A 364 -2.23 7.45 -37.62
CA PRO A 364 -2.00 8.34 -38.77
C PRO A 364 -2.00 9.81 -38.34
N CYS A 365 -1.41 10.69 -39.15
CA CYS A 365 -1.25 12.12 -38.84
C CYS A 365 -2.56 12.91 -38.58
N MET A 366 -3.76 12.33 -38.65
CA MET A 366 -5.04 12.93 -38.20
C MET A 366 -5.26 14.43 -38.53
N GLY A 367 -4.83 14.89 -39.71
CA GLY A 367 -4.99 16.30 -40.15
C GLY A 367 -3.89 17.26 -39.68
N HIS A 368 -2.87 16.76 -38.98
CA HIS A 368 -1.66 17.49 -38.65
C HIS A 368 -0.80 17.78 -39.90
N GLN A 369 -0.18 18.96 -39.93
CA GLN A 369 0.74 19.35 -41.01
C GLN A 369 2.06 18.55 -40.90
N PRO A 370 2.79 18.31 -42.01
CA PRO A 370 4.13 17.74 -41.96
C PRO A 370 5.03 18.49 -40.97
N ALA A 371 5.87 17.76 -40.25
CA ALA A 371 6.76 18.23 -39.17
C ALA A 371 6.07 18.76 -37.90
N SER A 372 4.74 18.73 -37.80
CA SER A 372 4.09 19.05 -36.53
C SER A 372 4.25 17.92 -35.51
N GLU A 373 4.36 18.32 -34.25
CA GLU A 373 4.51 17.41 -33.12
C GLU A 373 3.29 17.49 -32.20
N TRP A 374 2.92 16.35 -31.62
CA TRP A 374 1.87 16.28 -30.61
C TRP A 374 2.17 15.17 -29.61
N THR A 375 1.39 15.12 -28.54
CA THR A 375 1.50 14.08 -27.52
C THR A 375 0.34 13.10 -27.65
N PHE A 376 0.66 11.81 -27.52
CA PHE A 376 -0.33 10.75 -27.42
C PHE A 376 -0.01 9.94 -26.17
N GLY A 377 -0.76 10.19 -25.10
CA GLY A 377 -0.41 9.69 -23.77
C GLY A 377 0.96 10.23 -23.33
N SER A 378 1.88 9.33 -23.02
CA SER A 378 3.25 9.62 -22.56
C SER A 378 4.28 9.61 -23.69
N LEU A 379 3.84 9.56 -24.94
CA LEU A 379 4.70 9.53 -26.12
C LEU A 379 4.58 10.85 -26.88
N ARG A 380 5.70 11.29 -27.43
CA ARG A 380 5.80 12.44 -28.33
C ARG A 380 5.91 11.93 -29.76
N LEU A 381 5.00 12.38 -30.63
CA LEU A 381 4.93 11.99 -32.02
C LEU A 381 5.23 13.17 -32.93
N ARG A 382 5.73 12.88 -34.14
CA ARG A 382 5.97 13.83 -35.22
C ARG A 382 5.46 13.28 -36.54
N CYS A 383 4.86 14.14 -37.36
CA CYS A 383 4.52 13.80 -38.74
C CYS A 383 5.74 13.97 -39.65
N ASP A 384 6.06 12.95 -40.42
CA ASP A 384 7.08 13.02 -41.46
C ASP A 384 6.57 13.73 -42.72
N ALA A 385 7.44 13.83 -43.74
CA ALA A 385 7.08 14.46 -45.02
C ALA A 385 6.03 13.69 -45.83
N LYS A 386 5.79 12.40 -45.52
CA LYS A 386 4.82 11.53 -46.17
C LYS A 386 3.48 11.49 -45.43
N SER A 387 3.31 12.27 -44.36
CA SER A 387 2.15 12.21 -43.46
C SER A 387 2.04 10.89 -42.68
N GLU A 388 3.17 10.20 -42.51
CA GLU A 388 3.30 9.09 -41.57
C GLU A 388 3.80 9.63 -40.24
N SER A 389 3.36 9.03 -39.14
CA SER A 389 3.71 9.46 -37.79
C SER A 389 4.84 8.59 -37.24
N GLU A 390 5.80 9.23 -36.59
CA GLU A 390 6.89 8.59 -35.87
C GLU A 390 6.90 9.00 -34.40
N VAL A 391 7.23 8.07 -33.51
CA VAL A 391 7.55 8.35 -32.12
C VAL A 391 8.96 8.90 -32.05
N ILE A 392 9.10 10.13 -31.53
CA ILE A 392 10.39 10.81 -31.40
C ILE A 392 10.96 10.74 -29.98
N GLY A 393 10.13 10.42 -29.00
CA GLY A 393 10.52 10.26 -27.60
C GLY A 393 9.32 10.06 -26.68
N CYS A 394 9.57 10.10 -25.38
CA CYS A 394 8.54 10.06 -24.35
C CYS A 394 8.39 11.44 -23.73
N VAL A 395 7.32 11.65 -22.96
CA VAL A 395 7.05 12.91 -22.27
C VAL A 395 7.14 12.65 -20.76
N SER A 396 7.96 13.42 -20.06
CA SER A 396 8.08 13.35 -18.59
C SER A 396 6.84 13.93 -17.90
N GLU A 397 6.76 13.80 -16.57
CA GLU A 397 5.68 14.41 -15.77
C GLU A 397 5.66 15.95 -15.88
N ASP A 398 6.82 16.55 -16.10
CA ASP A 398 6.97 18.00 -16.25
C ASP A 398 6.70 18.49 -17.67
N GLY A 399 6.42 17.57 -18.61
CA GLY A 399 6.14 17.87 -20.01
C GLY A 399 7.37 17.89 -20.92
N ASP A 400 8.55 17.60 -20.40
CA ASP A 400 9.79 17.57 -21.16
C ASP A 400 9.89 16.32 -22.05
N ILE A 401 10.53 16.49 -23.21
CA ILE A 401 10.78 15.36 -24.12
C ILE A 401 11.99 14.57 -23.62
N VAL A 402 11.75 13.29 -23.35
CA VAL A 402 12.78 12.30 -23.00
C VAL A 402 13.20 11.59 -24.29
N PRO A 403 14.49 11.66 -24.69
CA PRO A 403 14.97 11.04 -25.91
C PRO A 403 14.82 9.50 -25.91
N LYS A 404 14.91 8.92 -27.11
CA LYS A 404 14.86 7.47 -27.31
C LYS A 404 15.97 6.79 -26.52
N LYS A 405 15.64 5.70 -25.81
CA LYS A 405 16.55 4.88 -24.99
C LYS A 405 17.17 5.63 -23.80
N GLU A 406 16.56 6.74 -23.37
CA GLU A 406 16.99 7.48 -22.18
C GLU A 406 16.06 7.26 -20.98
N TYR A 407 16.64 7.46 -19.80
CA TYR A 407 15.94 7.39 -18.53
C TYR A 407 15.52 8.78 -18.06
N TYR A 408 14.42 8.85 -17.32
CA TYR A 408 14.11 10.00 -16.48
C TYR A 408 13.57 9.54 -15.12
N ALA A 409 13.69 10.41 -14.13
CA ALA A 409 13.14 10.20 -12.80
C ALA A 409 11.95 11.14 -12.59
N SER A 410 10.85 10.62 -12.07
CA SER A 410 9.72 11.45 -11.65
C SER A 410 10.05 12.27 -10.40
N THR A 411 9.17 13.23 -10.09
CA THR A 411 9.22 14.00 -8.84
C THR A 411 9.14 13.11 -7.60
N ALA A 412 8.44 11.98 -7.69
CA ALA A 412 8.36 10.97 -6.63
C ALA A 412 9.57 10.00 -6.60
N GLY A 413 10.54 10.17 -7.50
CA GLY A 413 11.73 9.34 -7.62
C GLY A 413 11.49 7.99 -8.28
N VAL A 414 10.41 7.83 -9.05
CA VAL A 414 10.20 6.64 -9.90
C VAL A 414 11.10 6.77 -11.13
N LEU A 415 11.80 5.69 -11.48
CA LEU A 415 12.68 5.64 -12.64
C LEU A 415 11.96 5.02 -13.83
N TYR A 416 11.93 5.73 -14.95
CA TYR A 416 11.38 5.28 -16.21
C TYR A 416 12.46 5.22 -17.30
N LEU A 417 12.28 4.30 -18.26
CA LEU A 417 13.02 4.20 -19.51
C LEU A 417 12.08 4.49 -20.66
N CYS A 418 12.46 5.42 -21.54
CA CYS A 418 11.80 5.63 -22.81
C CYS A 418 12.34 4.66 -23.87
N GLU A 419 11.61 3.60 -24.19
CA GLU A 419 12.01 2.62 -25.18
C GLU A 419 11.26 2.86 -26.50
N VAL A 420 11.97 3.41 -27.48
CA VAL A 420 11.46 3.68 -28.82
C VAL A 420 12.39 2.99 -29.81
N PRO A 421 11.91 2.01 -30.61
CA PRO A 421 12.74 1.36 -31.61
C PRO A 421 13.23 2.36 -32.67
N ASP A 422 14.26 1.94 -33.41
CA ASP A 422 14.91 2.82 -34.38
C ASP A 422 13.99 3.16 -35.57
N ASP A 423 12.95 2.34 -35.81
CA ASP A 423 11.91 2.61 -36.82
C ASP A 423 10.91 3.71 -36.41
N GLY A 424 10.86 4.07 -35.13
CA GLY A 424 9.91 5.06 -34.60
C GLY A 424 8.43 4.66 -34.73
N LEU A 425 8.10 3.42 -35.09
CA LEU A 425 6.71 2.99 -35.33
C LEU A 425 5.99 2.57 -34.05
N SER A 426 6.74 2.36 -32.98
CA SER A 426 6.22 2.02 -31.66
C SER A 426 7.02 2.75 -30.58
N GLY A 427 6.47 2.79 -29.37
CA GLY A 427 7.14 3.41 -28.24
C GLY A 427 6.53 2.90 -26.94
N GLN A 428 7.39 2.73 -25.94
CA GLN A 428 6.99 2.28 -24.63
C GLN A 428 7.67 3.11 -23.55
N LEU A 429 6.88 3.47 -22.53
CA LEU A 429 7.40 4.02 -21.30
C LEU A 429 7.44 2.92 -20.24
N ILE A 430 8.63 2.47 -19.90
CA ILE A 430 8.84 1.31 -19.04
C ILE A 430 9.34 1.74 -17.69
N ARG A 431 8.66 1.31 -16.63
CA ARG A 431 9.09 1.53 -15.27
C ARG A 431 10.20 0.56 -14.89
N LYS A 432 11.33 1.10 -14.42
CA LYS A 432 12.56 0.34 -14.13
C LYS A 432 12.90 0.26 -12.64
N GLY A 433 12.24 1.06 -11.81
CA GLY A 433 12.42 1.04 -10.36
C GLY A 433 12.33 2.44 -9.77
N CYS A 434 13.29 2.79 -8.92
CA CYS A 434 13.42 4.12 -8.34
C CYS A 434 14.82 4.69 -8.55
N PHE A 435 14.93 6.00 -8.36
CA PHE A 435 16.15 6.76 -8.56
C PHE A 435 16.66 7.31 -7.21
N ASN A 436 17.88 6.95 -6.83
CA ASN A 436 18.53 7.40 -5.60
C ASN A 436 19.73 8.31 -5.93
N ALA A 437 19.43 9.58 -6.16
CA ALA A 437 20.44 10.57 -6.51
C ALA A 437 20.41 11.80 -5.60
N THR A 438 21.55 12.47 -5.53
CA THR A 438 21.68 13.86 -5.09
C THR A 438 21.26 14.81 -6.23
N SER A 439 20.92 16.06 -5.91
CA SER A 439 20.62 17.10 -6.91
C SER A 439 21.70 17.15 -7.99
N GLY A 440 21.29 17.01 -9.26
CA GLY A 440 22.19 17.09 -10.42
C GLY A 440 22.75 15.76 -10.94
N ALA A 441 22.46 14.60 -10.32
CA ALA A 441 22.84 13.33 -10.93
C ALA A 441 21.92 13.00 -12.12
N SER A 442 22.51 12.45 -13.19
CA SER A 442 21.76 12.05 -14.39
C SER A 442 20.94 10.79 -14.12
N ALA A 443 19.68 10.79 -14.58
CA ALA A 443 18.82 9.60 -14.60
C ALA A 443 19.45 8.43 -15.40
N ASN A 444 20.37 8.73 -16.31
CA ASN A 444 21.09 7.73 -17.10
C ASN A 444 22.25 7.06 -16.33
N ASP A 445 22.61 7.52 -15.13
CA ASP A 445 23.66 6.86 -14.31
C ASP A 445 23.09 5.64 -13.59
N VAL A 446 23.33 4.45 -14.16
CA VAL A 446 22.84 3.17 -13.66
C VAL A 446 23.22 2.89 -12.20
N ARG A 447 24.28 3.51 -11.66
CA ARG A 447 24.69 3.33 -10.26
C ARG A 447 23.68 3.90 -9.26
N THR A 448 22.85 4.83 -9.70
CA THR A 448 21.80 5.47 -8.89
C THR A 448 20.45 4.75 -9.02
N HIS A 449 20.36 3.72 -9.86
CA HIS A 449 19.14 2.96 -10.07
C HIS A 449 18.91 1.99 -8.91
N ILE A 450 17.70 1.99 -8.37
CA ILE A 450 17.27 1.10 -7.31
C ILE A 450 16.14 0.23 -7.84
N ALA A 451 16.33 -1.09 -7.77
CA ALA A 451 15.31 -2.05 -8.16
C ALA A 451 14.02 -1.86 -7.35
N LYS A 452 12.88 -2.14 -8.00
CA LYS A 452 11.55 -2.15 -7.38
C LYS A 452 11.55 -2.99 -6.10
N TYR A 453 10.91 -2.49 -5.04
CA TYR A 453 10.83 -3.08 -3.69
C TYR A 453 12.12 -3.20 -2.88
N ARG A 454 13.28 -2.84 -3.45
CA ARG A 454 14.55 -2.84 -2.73
C ARG A 454 14.56 -1.75 -1.66
N THR A 455 15.18 -2.06 -0.52
CA THR A 455 15.50 -1.09 0.53
C THR A 455 16.96 -0.66 0.48
N TRP A 456 17.25 0.56 0.90
CA TRP A 456 18.60 1.08 1.04
C TRP A 456 18.67 2.16 2.12
N PHE A 457 19.88 2.43 2.60
CA PHE A 457 20.11 3.48 3.59
C PHE A 457 20.44 4.81 2.91
N LYS A 458 19.87 5.88 3.44
CA LYS A 458 20.25 7.27 3.17
C LYS A 458 20.75 7.89 4.47
N ASN A 459 21.99 8.37 4.47
CA ASN A 459 22.65 9.02 5.60
C ASN A 459 22.64 8.19 6.90
N ASP A 460 22.86 6.87 6.80
CA ASP A 460 22.94 5.85 7.87
C ASP A 460 21.71 5.66 8.78
N ASN A 461 20.81 6.65 8.82
CA ASN A 461 19.71 6.72 9.77
C ASN A 461 18.33 6.56 9.11
N LEU A 462 18.24 6.59 7.78
CA LEU A 462 16.99 6.45 7.06
C LEU A 462 17.06 5.23 6.14
N GLU A 463 16.20 4.25 6.39
CA GLU A 463 15.99 3.14 5.46
C GLU A 463 14.84 3.52 4.53
N LEU A 464 15.13 3.67 3.25
CA LEU A 464 14.16 3.96 2.19
C LEU A 464 13.77 2.67 1.48
N ARG A 465 12.61 2.66 0.83
CA ARG A 465 12.13 1.57 -0.02
C ARG A 465 11.58 2.12 -1.33
N CYS A 466 11.89 1.43 -2.42
CA CYS A 466 11.30 1.71 -3.71
C CYS A 466 9.94 1.01 -3.80
N LEU A 467 8.85 1.76 -3.91
CA LEU A 467 7.48 1.22 -4.08
C LEU A 467 6.92 1.65 -5.43
N ASP A 468 5.68 1.24 -5.73
CA ASP A 468 4.97 1.60 -6.96
C ASP A 468 4.92 3.10 -7.24
N GLU A 469 4.65 3.86 -6.19
CA GLU A 469 4.54 5.31 -6.23
C GLU A 469 5.89 6.04 -6.06
N GLY A 470 7.01 5.31 -6.11
CA GLY A 470 8.36 5.88 -6.00
C GLY A 470 9.04 5.62 -4.67
N VAL A 471 9.95 6.53 -4.29
CA VAL A 471 10.76 6.39 -3.08
C VAL A 471 9.92 6.73 -1.86
N ARG A 472 9.92 5.84 -0.86
CA ARG A 472 9.24 6.05 0.43
C ARG A 472 10.18 5.76 1.59
N LEU A 473 10.01 6.49 2.68
CA LEU A 473 10.65 6.17 3.95
C LEU A 473 10.06 4.86 4.47
N PHE A 474 10.92 3.88 4.72
CA PHE A 474 10.52 2.57 5.24
C PHE A 474 10.73 2.49 6.75
N ARG A 475 11.94 2.82 7.22
CA ARG A 475 12.28 2.82 8.65
C ARG A 475 13.29 3.91 8.98
N CYS A 476 13.36 4.22 10.27
CA CYS A 476 14.34 5.14 10.81
C CYS A 476 15.17 4.42 11.85
N HIS A 477 16.47 4.69 11.82
CA HIS A 477 17.47 4.16 12.71
C HIS A 477 18.10 5.35 13.42
N PHE A 478 18.02 5.38 14.74
CA PHE A 478 18.68 6.41 15.52
C PHE A 478 19.26 5.81 16.79
N ASN A 479 20.41 6.34 17.18
CA ASN A 479 21.06 5.98 18.43
C ASN A 479 20.44 6.82 19.54
N THR A 480 19.83 6.14 20.51
CA THR A 480 19.45 6.76 21.79
C THR A 480 20.52 6.47 22.83
N ASP A 481 20.51 7.21 23.94
CA ASP A 481 21.35 6.89 25.11
C ASP A 481 21.10 5.46 25.63
N SER A 482 19.92 4.89 25.33
CA SER A 482 19.54 3.50 25.60
C SER A 482 19.92 2.48 24.50
N GLY A 483 20.64 2.89 23.46
CA GLY A 483 21.05 2.06 22.33
C GLY A 483 20.32 2.33 21.02
N PRO A 484 20.62 1.59 19.94
CA PRO A 484 20.01 1.77 18.63
C PRO A 484 18.53 1.37 18.65
N GLN A 485 17.64 2.30 18.33
CA GLN A 485 16.20 2.09 18.20
C GLN A 485 15.83 2.00 16.70
N ARG A 486 14.87 1.12 16.38
CA ARG A 486 14.33 0.93 15.02
C ARG A 486 12.83 1.20 15.04
N ILE A 487 12.38 2.17 14.25
CA ILE A 487 10.97 2.54 14.21
C ILE A 487 10.44 2.40 12.79
N ALA A 488 9.36 1.64 12.66
CA ALA A 488 8.56 1.55 11.47
C ALA A 488 7.50 2.68 11.52
N ALA A 489 7.31 3.37 10.41
CA ALA A 489 6.55 4.61 10.26
C ALA A 489 7.35 5.88 10.62
N GLY A 490 7.09 6.95 9.86
CA GLY A 490 7.92 8.16 9.77
C GLY A 490 7.98 9.06 11.01
N GLY A 491 7.69 8.55 12.21
CA GLY A 491 7.88 9.30 13.45
C GLY A 491 7.69 8.47 14.72
N TRP A 492 8.08 9.04 15.86
CA TRP A 492 7.95 8.45 17.19
C TRP A 492 7.73 9.49 18.27
N LEU A 493 7.13 9.09 19.38
CA LEU A 493 6.98 9.94 20.55
C LEU A 493 8.22 9.81 21.45
N LYS A 494 8.97 10.89 21.64
CA LYS A 494 10.11 10.93 22.58
C LYS A 494 9.65 11.19 24.02
N SER A 495 8.56 11.93 24.17
CA SER A 495 7.85 12.18 25.42
C SER A 495 6.36 12.29 25.14
N ALA A 496 5.52 12.35 26.18
CA ALA A 496 4.06 12.43 26.05
C ALA A 496 3.57 13.50 25.06
N ASN A 497 4.36 14.56 24.82
CA ASN A 497 3.99 15.70 23.99
C ASN A 497 4.99 16.04 22.87
N THR A 498 5.93 15.15 22.51
CA THR A 498 6.92 15.44 21.46
C THR A 498 6.96 14.33 20.41
N LEU A 499 6.34 14.58 19.26
CA LEU A 499 6.43 13.75 18.07
C LEU A 499 7.69 14.13 17.27
N HIS A 500 8.67 13.22 17.25
CA HIS A 500 9.79 13.30 16.33
C HIS A 500 9.38 12.68 15.00
N VAL A 501 9.62 13.38 13.90
CA VAL A 501 9.38 12.88 12.55
C VAL A 501 10.74 12.62 11.92
N CYS A 502 10.92 11.47 11.31
CA CYS A 502 12.19 11.10 10.71
C CYS A 502 12.63 12.08 9.63
N GLY A 503 13.89 12.51 9.67
CA GLY A 503 14.47 13.48 8.72
C GLY A 503 14.51 14.93 9.22
N THR A 504 14.27 15.19 10.52
CA THR A 504 14.30 16.52 11.12
C THR A 504 15.35 16.65 12.24
N ASP A 505 16.63 16.41 11.95
CA ASP A 505 17.71 16.67 12.93
C ASP A 505 18.62 17.80 12.44
N SER A 506 18.24 19.05 12.76
CA SER A 506 19.15 20.17 13.10
C SER A 506 18.46 21.54 13.22
N GLY A 507 17.42 21.71 14.05
CA GLY A 507 17.09 23.04 14.62
C GLY A 507 16.92 24.25 13.66
N GLN A 508 16.65 24.04 12.37
CA GLN A 508 16.35 25.07 11.39
C GLN A 508 15.10 24.67 10.58
N PRO A 509 14.27 25.66 10.17
CA PRO A 509 13.05 25.39 9.41
C PRO A 509 13.37 24.74 8.06
N ALA A 510 12.49 23.81 7.66
CA ALA A 510 12.68 22.92 6.52
C ALA A 510 12.85 23.68 5.18
N TYR A 511 14.03 23.53 4.59
CA TYR A 511 14.22 23.51 3.14
C TYR A 511 14.50 22.07 2.73
N ALA A 512 13.51 21.42 2.10
CA ALA A 512 13.69 20.28 1.22
C ALA A 512 12.42 20.08 0.37
N ALA A 513 12.11 21.06 -0.47
CA ALA A 513 11.70 20.69 -1.82
C ALA A 513 12.95 20.09 -2.49
N LEU A 514 12.80 18.96 -3.18
CA LEU A 514 13.79 18.63 -4.20
C LEU A 514 13.82 19.81 -5.18
N PRO A 515 14.98 20.41 -5.48
CA PRO A 515 15.03 21.45 -6.50
C PRO A 515 14.61 20.85 -7.85
N SER A 516 13.76 21.58 -8.56
CA SER A 516 13.49 21.37 -9.99
C SER A 516 14.82 21.24 -10.75
N PRO A 517 14.97 20.30 -11.69
CA PRO A 517 16.21 20.13 -12.44
C PRO A 517 16.43 21.14 -13.59
N PHE A 518 15.57 22.14 -13.78
CA PHE A 518 15.76 23.14 -14.83
C PHE A 518 15.55 24.57 -14.32
N ASP A 519 16.65 25.21 -13.93
CA ASP A 519 16.82 26.66 -14.05
C ASP A 519 18.28 26.93 -14.42
N ALA A 520 18.53 27.02 -15.74
CA ALA A 520 19.75 27.56 -16.29
C ALA A 520 19.43 28.37 -17.55
N ASN A 521 19.56 29.69 -17.39
CA ASN A 521 19.73 30.77 -18.39
C ASN A 521 18.49 31.55 -18.85
N GLN A 522 18.05 32.55 -18.06
CA GLN A 522 18.22 34.00 -18.33
C GLN A 522 17.60 34.84 -17.21
#